data_AF-F7ALB4-F1
#
_entry.id   AF-F7ALB4-F1
#
_cell.length_a   1.000
_cell.length_b   1.000
_cell.length_c   1.000
_cell.angle_alpha   90.00
_cell.angle_beta   90.00
_cell.angle_gamma   90.00
#
_symmetry.space_group_name_H-M   'P 1'
#
loop_
_entity.id
_entity.type
_entity.pdbx_description
1 polymer ?
#
loop_
_entity_poly.entity_id
_entity_poly.type
_entity_poly.pdbx_seq_one_letter_code
_entity_poly.pdbx_strand_id
1 'polypeptide(L)'
;MERLVSAYEDKFFPSKFNSIPEMEVLGKKIMTMYPRSNSSEKYPTFEQFLSYLLQSNDENPHWEPYVNLCHPCRLHYDVIMHLDTVIDDSRFLLKLIHAPIDVWFPSVGVTHRNNINRVSEHLEHTDPKIIKKIEDRYNLDYKLFGFQKYSL
;
A
#
# COMPACT_ATOMS: atom_id res chain seq x y z
N MET A 1 -5.91 3.11 -2.26
CA MET A 1 -5.09 4.03 -1.44
C MET A 1 -4.51 3.39 -0.18
N GLU A 2 -5.24 2.55 0.56
CA GLU A 2 -4.78 2.00 1.84
C GLU A 2 -3.38 1.36 1.80
N ARG A 3 -3.09 0.59 0.74
CA ARG A 3 -1.76 0.00 0.49
C ARG A 3 -0.64 1.04 0.44
N LEU A 4 -0.86 2.17 -0.24
CA LEU A 4 0.15 3.22 -0.38
C LEU A 4 0.38 3.95 0.94
N VAL A 5 -0.69 4.20 1.71
CA VAL A 5 -0.57 4.75 3.07
C VAL A 5 0.17 3.78 3.98
N SER A 6 -0.14 2.49 3.91
CA SER A 6 0.59 1.46 4.67
C SER A 6 2.07 1.40 4.29
N ALA A 7 2.40 1.48 3.00
CA ALA A 7 3.77 1.50 2.53
C ALA A 7 4.51 2.75 3.01
N TYR A 8 3.88 3.92 2.89
CA TYR A 8 4.41 5.19 3.36
C TYR A 8 4.72 5.15 4.87
N GLU A 9 3.77 4.70 5.68
CA GLU A 9 3.96 4.58 7.13
C GLU A 9 5.05 3.57 7.49
N ASP A 10 5.04 2.39 6.86
CA ASP A 10 6.06 1.36 7.08
C ASP A 10 7.48 1.87 6.78
N LYS A 11 7.65 2.70 5.74
CA LYS A 11 8.97 3.18 5.32
C LYS A 11 9.45 4.40 6.09
N PHE A 12 8.55 5.30 6.47
CA PHE A 12 8.94 6.61 6.99
C PHE A 12 8.62 6.83 8.47
N PHE A 13 7.79 5.99 9.10
CA PHE A 13 7.46 6.09 10.51
C PHE A 13 8.01 4.87 11.24
N PRO A 14 9.29 4.90 11.65
CA PRO A 14 9.96 3.72 12.17
C PRO A 14 9.23 3.18 13.41
N SER A 15 8.89 1.89 13.36
CA SER A 15 8.70 1.08 14.56
C SER A 15 10.07 0.65 15.11
N LYS A 16 10.11 0.02 16.29
CA LYS A 16 11.35 -0.52 16.88
C LYS A 16 12.11 -1.52 15.96
N PHE A 17 11.52 -1.94 14.84
CA PHE A 17 12.04 -3.01 13.97
C PHE A 17 12.45 -2.55 12.56
N ASN A 18 12.14 -1.32 12.11
CA ASN A 18 12.23 -0.93 10.69
C ASN A 18 13.06 0.34 10.39
N SER A 19 13.95 0.80 11.28
CA SER A 19 14.90 1.86 10.93
C SER A 19 16.00 1.31 10.02
N ILE A 20 15.71 1.21 8.73
CA ILE A 20 16.57 0.67 7.68
C ILE A 20 17.27 1.86 6.99
N PRO A 21 18.62 1.93 6.94
CA PRO A 21 19.37 3.02 6.33
C PRO A 21 18.92 3.38 4.90
N GLU A 22 18.51 2.39 4.12
CA GLU A 22 17.98 2.54 2.76
C GLU A 22 16.74 3.43 2.71
N MET A 23 15.88 3.37 3.74
CA MET A 23 14.67 4.20 3.81
C MET A 23 14.99 5.65 4.19
N GLU A 24 16.04 5.88 4.98
CA GLU A 24 16.54 7.24 5.22
C GLU A 24 17.09 7.87 3.94
N VAL A 25 17.81 7.07 3.11
CA VAL A 25 18.30 7.51 1.81
C VAL A 25 17.15 7.85 0.88
N LEU A 26 16.13 6.99 0.79
CA LEU A 26 14.94 7.25 -0.01
C LEU A 26 14.20 8.51 0.46
N GLY A 27 14.01 8.66 1.77
CA GLY A 27 13.36 9.84 2.35
C GLY A 27 14.08 11.14 2.00
N LYS A 28 15.41 11.18 2.18
CA LYS A 28 16.25 12.33 1.80
C LYS A 28 16.17 12.62 0.29
N LYS A 29 16.22 11.60 -0.55
CA LYS A 29 16.07 11.72 -2.00
C LYS A 29 14.74 12.40 -2.34
N ILE A 30 13.62 11.92 -1.80
CA ILE A 30 12.27 12.47 -2.03
C ILE A 30 12.21 13.94 -1.59
N MET A 31 12.68 14.26 -0.39
CA MET A 31 12.68 15.63 0.13
C MET A 31 13.55 16.58 -0.70
N THR A 32 14.63 16.07 -1.32
CA THR A 32 15.50 16.86 -2.20
C THR A 32 14.81 17.17 -3.53
N MET A 33 14.03 16.22 -4.08
CA MET A 33 13.29 16.41 -5.34
C MET A 33 12.07 17.33 -5.17
N TYR A 34 11.46 17.33 -3.99
CA TYR A 34 10.25 18.09 -3.68
C TYR A 34 10.47 18.99 -2.45
N PRO A 35 11.38 19.98 -2.50
CA PRO A 35 11.72 20.79 -1.34
C PRO A 35 10.55 21.66 -0.88
N ARG A 36 10.38 21.80 0.43
CA ARG A 36 9.45 22.76 1.07
C ARG A 36 10.24 23.86 1.78
N SER A 37 9.70 25.07 1.82
CA SER A 37 10.40 26.25 2.32
C SER A 37 10.80 26.18 3.80
N ASN A 38 10.14 25.34 4.61
CA ASN A 38 10.35 25.22 6.05
C ASN A 38 10.20 23.76 6.56
N SER A 39 10.89 22.77 5.99
CA SER A 39 10.79 21.39 6.53
C SER A 39 11.84 21.13 7.61
N SER A 40 11.47 21.27 8.89
CA SER A 40 12.17 20.62 10.01
C SER A 40 11.82 19.13 10.14
N GLU A 41 10.97 18.63 9.24
CA GLU A 41 10.50 17.25 9.22
C GLU A 41 11.64 16.28 8.90
N LYS A 42 11.66 15.16 9.63
CA LYS A 42 12.67 14.10 9.44
C LYS A 42 12.40 13.24 8.19
N TYR A 43 11.17 13.23 7.71
CA TYR A 43 10.69 12.34 6.66
C TYR A 43 9.83 13.10 5.64
N PRO A 44 9.71 12.63 4.39
CA PRO A 44 8.83 13.25 3.41
C PRO A 44 7.37 13.12 3.84
N THR A 45 6.55 14.10 3.51
CA THR A 45 5.08 14.04 3.59
C THR A 45 4.50 13.00 2.61
N PHE A 46 3.26 12.58 2.85
CA PHE A 46 2.57 11.65 1.94
C PHE A 46 2.43 12.22 0.52
N GLU A 47 2.15 13.50 0.37
CA GLU A 47 2.09 14.18 -0.94
C GLU A 47 3.43 14.12 -1.68
N GLN A 48 4.57 14.36 -1.01
CA GLN A 48 5.89 14.24 -1.62
C GLN A 48 6.19 12.80 -2.03
N PHE A 49 5.78 11.83 -1.21
CA PHE A 49 5.87 10.41 -1.55
C PHE A 49 5.04 10.07 -2.80
N LEU A 50 3.78 10.46 -2.88
CA LEU A 50 2.95 10.23 -4.07
C LEU A 50 3.51 10.94 -5.32
N SER A 51 4.02 12.16 -5.15
CA SER A 51 4.68 12.89 -6.24
C SER A 51 5.91 12.13 -6.75
N TYR A 52 6.74 11.59 -5.84
CA TYR A 52 7.85 10.72 -6.18
C TYR A 52 7.38 9.50 -6.96
N LEU A 53 6.34 8.80 -6.51
CA LEU A 53 5.81 7.64 -7.21
C LEU A 53 5.42 8.01 -8.64
N LEU A 54 4.70 9.12 -8.86
CA LEU A 54 4.26 9.54 -10.19
C LEU A 54 5.39 9.84 -11.18
N GLN A 55 6.59 10.22 -10.72
CA GLN A 55 7.73 10.54 -11.58
C GLN A 55 8.78 9.43 -11.64
N SER A 56 8.81 8.55 -10.64
CA SER A 56 9.84 7.54 -10.50
C SER A 56 9.46 6.23 -11.19
N ASN A 57 10.47 5.57 -11.78
CA ASN A 57 10.42 4.18 -12.24
C ASN A 57 10.97 3.22 -11.16
N ASP A 58 10.80 3.57 -9.89
CA ASP A 58 11.26 2.75 -8.77
C ASP A 58 10.36 1.53 -8.60
N GLU A 59 10.84 0.40 -9.13
CA GLU A 59 10.18 -0.90 -9.07
C GLU A 59 10.27 -1.48 -7.66
N ASN A 60 9.34 -1.07 -6.81
CA ASN A 60 9.23 -1.61 -5.46
C ASN A 60 7.91 -2.36 -5.28
N PRO A 61 7.93 -3.62 -4.80
CA PRO A 61 6.71 -4.39 -4.56
C PRO A 61 5.69 -3.75 -3.61
N HIS A 62 6.09 -2.79 -2.76
CA HIS A 62 5.16 -2.10 -1.87
C HIS A 62 4.23 -1.12 -2.60
N TRP A 63 4.69 -0.49 -3.69
CA TRP A 63 3.91 0.51 -4.43
C TRP A 63 3.78 0.22 -5.93
N GLU A 64 4.34 -0.86 -6.46
CA GLU A 64 4.13 -1.21 -7.86
C GLU A 64 2.67 -1.72 -8.09
N PRO A 65 1.95 -1.29 -9.14
CA PRO A 65 0.63 -1.82 -9.45
C PRO A 65 0.60 -3.35 -9.52
N TYR A 66 -0.44 -3.96 -8.97
CA TYR A 66 -0.58 -5.43 -8.94
C TYR A 66 -0.69 -6.02 -10.34
N VAL A 67 -1.27 -5.31 -11.31
CA VAL A 67 -1.25 -5.74 -12.70
C VAL A 67 0.16 -5.99 -13.25
N ASN A 68 1.15 -5.24 -12.76
CA ASN A 68 2.53 -5.36 -13.17
C ASN A 68 3.27 -6.43 -12.36
N LEU A 69 2.96 -6.59 -11.07
CA LEU A 69 3.60 -7.59 -10.21
C LEU A 69 3.07 -9.02 -10.44
N CYS A 70 1.75 -9.16 -10.55
CA CYS A 70 1.07 -10.45 -10.52
C CYS A 70 0.72 -10.95 -11.93
N HIS A 71 0.73 -10.08 -12.95
CA HIS A 71 0.35 -10.44 -14.31
C HIS A 71 -0.97 -11.24 -14.40
N PRO A 72 -2.09 -10.72 -13.85
CA PRO A 72 -3.37 -11.44 -13.76
C PRO A 72 -3.94 -11.87 -15.11
N CYS A 73 -3.51 -11.25 -16.21
CA CYS A 73 -3.92 -11.64 -17.57
C CYS A 73 -3.11 -12.82 -18.13
N ARG A 74 -1.98 -13.20 -17.53
CA ARG A 74 -1.07 -14.26 -18.01
C ARG A 74 -1.10 -15.52 -17.13
N LEU A 75 -1.52 -15.39 -15.88
CA LEU A 75 -1.59 -16.48 -14.92
C LEU A 75 -3.05 -16.80 -14.62
N HIS A 76 -3.36 -18.09 -14.51
CA HIS A 76 -4.67 -18.58 -14.10
C HIS A 76 -4.66 -18.75 -12.58
N TYR A 77 -5.35 -17.85 -11.89
CA TYR A 77 -5.51 -17.90 -10.44
C TYR A 77 -6.75 -18.71 -10.07
N ASP A 78 -6.58 -19.74 -9.25
CA ASP A 78 -7.70 -20.49 -8.67
C ASP A 78 -8.37 -19.73 -7.52
N VAL A 79 -7.60 -18.92 -6.79
CA VAL A 79 -8.06 -18.14 -5.63
C VAL A 79 -7.37 -16.77 -5.60
N ILE A 80 -8.16 -15.73 -5.34
CA ILE A 80 -7.69 -14.38 -5.00
C ILE A 80 -8.23 -14.06 -3.60
N MET A 81 -7.35 -13.68 -2.68
CA MET A 81 -7.70 -13.41 -1.28
C MET A 81 -7.43 -11.94 -0.95
N HIS A 82 -8.20 -11.37 -0.03
CA HIS A 82 -8.02 -10.01 0.44
C HIS A 82 -7.61 -9.97 1.92
N LEU A 83 -6.88 -8.91 2.30
CA LEU A 83 -6.38 -8.76 3.67
C LEU A 83 -7.47 -8.39 4.67
N ASP A 84 -8.50 -7.69 4.22
CA ASP A 84 -9.69 -7.36 5.02
C ASP A 84 -10.56 -8.58 5.34
N THR A 85 -10.57 -9.59 4.46
CA THR A 85 -11.28 -10.87 4.64
C THR A 85 -10.34 -12.06 4.92
N VAL A 86 -9.09 -11.80 5.32
CA VAL A 86 -8.02 -12.82 5.38
C VAL A 86 -8.40 -14.06 6.19
N ILE A 87 -9.17 -13.89 7.26
CA ILE A 87 -9.61 -15.00 8.11
C ILE A 87 -10.57 -15.92 7.36
N ASP A 88 -11.57 -15.36 6.68
CA ASP A 88 -12.57 -16.14 5.95
C ASP A 88 -12.00 -16.72 4.66
N ASP A 89 -11.19 -15.94 3.94
CA ASP A 89 -10.50 -16.40 2.74
C ASP A 89 -9.53 -17.55 3.06
N SER A 90 -8.84 -17.49 4.19
CA SER A 90 -7.92 -18.55 4.60
C SER A 90 -8.69 -19.84 4.96
N ARG A 91 -9.86 -19.72 5.60
CA ARG A 91 -10.73 -20.88 5.86
C ARG A 91 -11.21 -21.50 4.56
N PHE A 92 -11.57 -20.70 3.56
CA PHE A 92 -11.95 -21.18 2.24
C PHE A 92 -10.78 -21.91 1.57
N LEU A 93 -9.60 -21.29 1.53
CA LEU A 93 -8.42 -21.88 0.90
C LEU A 93 -8.03 -23.22 1.55
N LEU A 94 -8.01 -23.29 2.89
CA LEU A 94 -7.66 -24.51 3.61
C LEU A 94 -8.63 -25.66 3.31
N LYS A 95 -9.94 -25.36 3.16
CA LYS A 95 -10.93 -26.35 2.72
C LYS A 95 -10.69 -26.78 1.27
N LEU A 96 -10.41 -25.83 0.37
CA LEU A 96 -10.19 -26.10 -1.05
C LEU A 96 -9.01 -27.04 -1.28
N ILE A 97 -7.92 -26.89 -0.52
CA ILE A 97 -6.73 -27.74 -0.64
C ILE A 97 -6.79 -29.03 0.20
N HIS A 98 -7.94 -29.33 0.82
CA HIS A 98 -8.12 -30.46 1.74
C HIS A 98 -7.07 -30.51 2.87
N ALA A 99 -6.74 -29.34 3.44
CA ALA A 99 -5.84 -29.28 4.58
C ALA A 99 -6.39 -30.06 5.79
N PRO A 100 -5.53 -30.59 6.66
CA PRO A 100 -5.95 -31.21 7.91
C PRO A 100 -6.83 -30.27 8.76
N ILE A 101 -7.77 -30.86 9.50
CA ILE A 101 -8.77 -30.11 10.29
C ILE A 101 -8.16 -29.28 11.43
N ASP A 102 -6.94 -29.64 11.86
CA ASP A 102 -6.16 -28.97 12.89
C ASP A 102 -5.20 -27.92 12.32
N VAL A 103 -5.31 -27.56 11.04
CA VAL A 103 -4.63 -26.41 10.46
C VAL A 103 -5.59 -25.22 10.42
N TRP A 104 -5.21 -24.10 11.03
CA TRP A 104 -5.96 -22.86 10.96
C TRP A 104 -5.05 -21.67 10.73
N PHE A 105 -5.60 -20.63 10.09
CA PHE A 105 -4.90 -19.36 9.99
C PHE A 105 -4.79 -18.72 11.39
N PRO A 106 -3.60 -18.29 11.81
CA PRO A 106 -3.39 -17.77 13.16
C PRO A 106 -4.31 -16.57 13.42
N SER A 107 -4.97 -16.58 14.57
CA SER A 107 -5.76 -15.43 15.07
C SER A 107 -4.88 -14.30 15.62
N VAL A 108 -3.55 -14.42 15.49
CA VAL A 108 -2.59 -13.51 16.12
C VAL A 108 -2.58 -12.19 15.39
N GLY A 109 -3.26 -11.21 15.99
CA GLY A 109 -3.06 -9.79 15.72
C GLY A 109 -3.09 -9.46 14.24
N VAL A 110 -4.18 -9.80 13.55
CA VAL A 110 -4.55 -9.02 12.36
C VAL A 110 -4.75 -7.61 12.89
N THR A 111 -3.66 -6.85 12.90
CA THR A 111 -3.70 -5.42 13.17
C THR A 111 -4.36 -4.87 11.93
N HIS A 112 -5.70 -4.95 11.92
CA HIS A 112 -6.54 -4.19 11.02
C HIS A 112 -6.27 -2.72 11.34
N ARG A 113 -5.17 -2.19 10.82
CA ARG A 113 -4.97 -0.75 10.61
C ARG A 113 -5.80 -0.30 9.41
N ASN A 114 -6.93 -0.97 9.15
CA ASN A 114 -8.01 -0.52 8.28
C ASN A 114 -8.80 0.53 9.08
N ASN A 115 -8.11 1.60 9.45
CA ASN A 115 -8.74 2.76 10.04
C ASN A 115 -8.95 3.76 8.90
N ILE A 116 -10.17 3.88 8.42
CA ILE A 116 -10.55 4.85 7.37
C ILE A 116 -10.07 6.26 7.76
N ASN A 117 -10.06 6.58 9.06
CA ASN A 117 -9.57 7.87 9.56
C ASN A 117 -8.08 8.07 9.27
N ARG A 118 -7.27 7.00 9.32
CA ARG A 118 -5.82 7.04 9.02
C ARG A 118 -5.55 7.41 7.57
N VAL A 119 -6.28 6.79 6.63
CA VAL A 119 -6.10 7.10 5.20
C VAL A 119 -6.57 8.51 4.90
N SER A 120 -7.69 8.91 5.49
CA SER A 120 -8.26 10.26 5.33
C SER A 120 -7.31 11.34 5.82
N GLU A 121 -6.64 11.14 6.97
CA GLU A 121 -5.66 12.08 7.53
C GLU A 121 -4.50 12.41 6.56
N HIS A 122 -3.97 11.39 5.87
CA HIS A 122 -2.92 11.60 4.86
C HIS A 122 -3.46 12.26 3.58
N LEU A 123 -4.69 11.93 3.17
CA LEU A 123 -5.30 12.47 1.95
C LEU A 123 -5.77 13.92 2.11
N GLU A 124 -6.22 14.33 3.30
CA GLU A 124 -6.67 15.70 3.59
C GLU A 124 -5.60 16.75 3.27
N HIS A 125 -4.32 16.39 3.48
CA HIS A 125 -3.17 17.26 3.25
C HIS A 125 -2.49 17.05 1.89
N THR A 126 -3.18 16.42 0.93
CA THR A 126 -2.65 16.10 -0.40
C THR A 126 -3.46 16.76 -1.51
N ASP A 127 -2.81 17.38 -2.50
CA ASP A 127 -3.48 17.95 -3.67
C ASP A 127 -4.40 16.90 -4.35
N PRO A 128 -5.71 17.19 -4.50
CA PRO A 128 -6.67 16.32 -5.22
C PRO A 128 -6.21 15.89 -6.61
N LYS A 129 -5.41 16.72 -7.31
CA LYS A 129 -4.85 16.39 -8.63
C LYS A 129 -3.79 15.29 -8.54
N ILE A 130 -2.99 15.26 -7.47
CA ILE A 130 -2.01 14.19 -7.22
C ILE A 130 -2.75 12.89 -6.91
N ILE A 131 -3.76 12.95 -6.04
CA ILE A 131 -4.64 11.81 -5.73
C ILE A 131 -5.23 11.24 -7.02
N LYS A 132 -5.80 12.09 -7.87
CA LYS A 132 -6.41 11.66 -9.13
C LYS A 132 -5.42 10.97 -10.06
N LYS A 133 -4.21 11.53 -10.23
CA LYS A 133 -3.15 10.91 -11.06
C LYS A 133 -2.73 9.55 -10.51
N ILE A 134 -2.64 9.40 -9.19
CA ILE A 134 -2.36 8.12 -8.55
C ILE A 134 -3.51 7.15 -8.86
N GLU A 135 -4.77 7.53 -8.67
CA GLU A 135 -5.90 6.65 -8.99
C GLU A 135 -5.92 6.20 -10.45
N ASP A 136 -5.51 7.07 -11.37
CA ASP A 136 -5.40 6.74 -12.79
C ASP A 136 -4.26 5.74 -13.04
N ARG A 137 -3.11 5.88 -12.35
CA ARG A 137 -2.00 4.90 -12.39
C ARG A 137 -2.42 3.50 -11.92
N TYR A 138 -3.23 3.42 -10.85
CA TYR A 138 -3.70 2.13 -10.30
C TYR A 138 -5.10 1.72 -10.81
N ASN A 139 -5.61 2.36 -11.87
CA ASN A 139 -7.00 2.18 -12.32
C ASN A 139 -7.35 0.73 -12.68
N LEU A 140 -6.39 -0.03 -13.23
CA LEU A 140 -6.60 -1.45 -13.53
C LEU A 140 -6.70 -2.29 -12.26
N ASP A 141 -5.88 -2.02 -11.24
CA ASP A 141 -5.97 -2.70 -9.95
C ASP A 141 -7.34 -2.46 -9.30
N TYR A 142 -7.83 -1.21 -9.30
CA TYR A 142 -9.17 -0.90 -8.77
C TYR A 142 -10.27 -1.72 -9.48
N LYS A 143 -10.20 -1.83 -10.81
CA LYS A 143 -11.18 -2.58 -11.61
C LYS A 143 -11.10 -4.09 -11.38
N LEU A 144 -9.89 -4.64 -11.34
CA LEU A 144 -9.68 -6.09 -11.26
C LEU A 144 -10.05 -6.65 -9.88
N PHE A 145 -9.72 -5.92 -8.82
CA PHE A 145 -9.93 -6.38 -7.44
C PHE A 145 -11.18 -5.78 -6.79
N GLY A 146 -11.99 -5.02 -7.54
CA GLY A 146 -13.24 -4.44 -7.04
C GLY A 146 -13.06 -3.38 -5.96
N PHE A 147 -11.87 -2.78 -5.83
CA PHE A 147 -11.62 -1.73 -4.86
C PHE A 147 -12.31 -0.42 -5.29
N GLN A 148 -12.87 0.29 -4.31
CA GLN A 148 -13.44 1.61 -4.55
C GLN A 148 -12.35 2.68 -4.61
N LYS A 149 -12.51 3.62 -5.55
CA LYS A 149 -11.71 4.85 -5.59
C LYS A 149 -12.11 5.74 -4.42
N TYR A 150 -11.16 6.54 -3.92
CA TYR A 150 -11.47 7.46 -2.84
C TYR A 150 -12.18 8.68 -3.44
N SER A 151 -13.45 8.91 -3.07
CA SER A 151 -14.13 10.17 -3.37
C SER A 151 -13.77 11.20 -2.30
N LEU A 152 -13.14 12.30 -2.71
CA LEU A 152 -13.00 13.51 -1.90
C LEU A 152 -14.34 14.24 -1.80
#